data_AF-A0A1M6JLW1-F1
#
_entry.id   AF-A0A1M6JLW1-F1
#
_cell.length_a   1.000
_cell.length_b   1.000
_cell.length_c   1.000
_cell.angle_alpha   90.00
_cell.angle_beta   90.00
_cell.angle_gamma   90.00
#
_symmetry.space_group_name_H-M   'P 1'
#
loop_
_entity.id
_entity.type
_entity.pdbx_description
1 polymer ?
#
loop_
_entity_poly.entity_id
_entity_poly.type
_entity_poly.pdbx_seq_one_letter_code
_entity_poly.pdbx_strand_id
1 'polypeptide(L)'
;MAGVNKVIILGTLGRDPEVRNFQNGGKVVNLRVATSERFKDREGNQQERTEWHSVAIFNEKLGEIAERYLKKGNQVYLEGQLETRKWTTQEGQERYSTEIVLRQFRGELALIGGRNQGGGGGEEGGYSGGGGFSGDRAERGGSSSSGGFGGRPSGGAGASKPRSGGGGGGWDAPKADLDDDIPF
;
A
#
# COMPACT_ATOMS: atom_id res chain seq x y z
N MET A 1 -26.09 28.80 3.40
CA MET A 1 -24.64 28.71 3.66
C MET A 1 -24.11 27.49 2.93
N ALA A 2 -23.06 27.60 2.12
CA ALA A 2 -22.48 26.46 1.42
C ALA A 2 -21.37 25.85 2.29
N GLY A 3 -21.57 24.61 2.75
CA GLY A 3 -20.56 23.84 3.47
C GLY A 3 -19.93 22.78 2.57
N VAL A 4 -18.71 22.36 2.87
CA VAL A 4 -18.01 21.28 2.16
C VAL A 4 -18.02 20.02 3.03
N ASN A 5 -18.57 18.93 2.49
CA ASN A 5 -18.46 17.59 3.06
C ASN A 5 -17.81 16.70 2.00
N LYS A 6 -16.55 16.33 2.23
CA LYS A 6 -15.76 15.48 1.35
C LYS A 6 -14.92 14.53 2.19
N VAL A 7 -14.91 13.27 1.81
CA VAL A 7 -14.06 12.22 2.38
C VAL A 7 -13.24 11.62 1.26
N ILE A 8 -11.94 11.47 1.49
CA ILE A 8 -11.02 10.81 0.58
C ILE A 8 -10.35 9.67 1.33
N ILE A 9 -10.38 8.47 0.76
CA ILE A 9 -9.73 7.29 1.33
C ILE A 9 -8.96 6.56 0.26
N LEU A 10 -7.73 6.17 0.61
CA LEU A 10 -6.96 5.17 -0.08
C LEU A 10 -6.73 4.01 0.88
N GLY A 11 -7.31 2.85 0.60
CA GLY A 11 -7.24 1.71 1.52
C GLY A 11 -7.52 0.39 0.84
N THR A 12 -7.61 -0.67 1.63
CA THR A 12 -7.73 -2.04 1.14
C THR A 12 -9.05 -2.66 1.57
N LEU A 13 -9.71 -3.40 0.66
CA LEU A 13 -10.95 -4.10 0.99
C LEU A 13 -10.69 -5.25 1.98
N GLY A 14 -11.37 -5.23 3.13
CA GLY A 14 -11.29 -6.32 4.11
C GLY A 14 -12.14 -7.56 3.74
N ARG A 15 -13.12 -7.37 2.87
CA ARG A 15 -13.99 -8.41 2.33
C ARG A 15 -14.49 -8.04 0.95
N ASP A 16 -15.05 -9.01 0.23
CA ASP A 16 -15.64 -8.78 -1.09
C ASP A 16 -16.79 -7.76 -1.02
N PRO A 17 -17.04 -6.99 -2.10
CA PRO A 17 -18.17 -6.08 -2.18
C PRO A 17 -19.51 -6.80 -1.93
N GLU A 18 -20.34 -6.24 -1.06
CA GLU A 18 -21.70 -6.74 -0.81
C GLU A 18 -22.70 -5.95 -1.64
N VAL A 19 -23.48 -6.64 -2.47
CA VAL A 19 -24.48 -6.02 -3.34
C VAL A 19 -25.88 -6.23 -2.76
N ARG A 20 -26.66 -5.15 -2.66
CA ARG A 20 -28.07 -5.21 -2.28
C ARG A 20 -28.92 -4.50 -3.32
N ASN A 21 -29.89 -5.22 -3.86
CA ASN A 21 -30.87 -4.69 -4.79
C ASN A 21 -32.12 -4.25 -4.03
N PHE A 22 -32.65 -3.08 -4.37
CA PHE A 22 -33.86 -2.54 -3.81
C PHE A 22 -35.07 -2.90 -4.70
N GLN A 23 -36.25 -3.00 -4.10
CA GLN A 23 -37.49 -3.35 -4.81
C GLN A 23 -37.89 -2.31 -5.87
N ASN A 24 -37.42 -1.07 -5.73
CA ASN A 24 -37.66 0.02 -6.68
C ASN A 24 -36.67 0.01 -7.87
N GLY A 25 -35.85 -1.03 -8.03
CA GLY A 25 -34.89 -1.15 -9.12
C GLY A 25 -33.52 -0.50 -8.88
N GLY A 26 -33.33 0.18 -7.74
CA GLY A 26 -32.02 0.69 -7.35
C GLY A 26 -31.09 -0.39 -6.80
N LYS A 27 -29.78 -0.12 -6.79
CA LYS A 27 -28.76 -1.00 -6.19
C LYS A 27 -27.86 -0.20 -5.27
N VAL A 28 -27.42 -0.82 -4.17
CA VAL A 28 -26.33 -0.31 -3.33
C VAL A 28 -25.21 -1.35 -3.26
N VAL A 29 -23.97 -0.88 -3.37
CA VAL A 29 -22.78 -1.69 -3.13
C VAL A 29 -22.11 -1.23 -1.86
N ASN A 30 -21.97 -2.14 -0.89
CA ASN A 30 -21.35 -1.88 0.39
C ASN A 30 -19.92 -2.42 0.42
N LEU A 31 -18.97 -1.55 0.78
CA LEU A 31 -17.56 -1.91 0.95
C LEU A 31 -17.14 -1.75 2.41
N ARG A 32 -16.15 -2.56 2.81
CA ARG A 32 -15.44 -2.43 4.09
C ARG A 32 -13.97 -2.21 3.80
N VAL A 33 -13.48 -0.99 4.06
CA VAL A 33 -12.14 -0.55 3.66
C VAL A 33 -11.28 -0.29 4.90
N ALA A 34 -10.10 -0.89 4.95
CA ALA A 34 -9.12 -0.67 6.01
C ALA A 34 -8.10 0.40 5.59
N THR A 35 -7.72 1.26 6.53
CA THR A 35 -6.53 2.10 6.45
C THR A 35 -5.67 1.87 7.71
N SER A 36 -4.37 1.65 7.54
CA SER A 36 -3.47 1.41 8.66
C SER A 36 -2.46 2.55 8.81
N GLU A 37 -2.20 2.95 10.04
CA GLU A 37 -1.16 3.90 10.41
C GLU A 37 -0.16 3.20 11.35
N ARG A 38 1.14 3.38 11.08
CA ARG A 38 2.22 2.92 11.96
C ARG A 38 2.75 4.10 12.75
N PHE A 39 2.79 3.96 14.07
CA PHE A 39 3.26 4.99 14.98
C PHE A 39 4.13 4.38 16.07
N LYS A 40 4.91 5.21 16.78
CA LYS A 40 5.63 4.77 17.98
C LYS A 40 4.86 5.18 19.21
N ASP A 41 4.74 4.28 20.18
CA ASP A 41 4.18 4.62 21.49
C ASP A 41 5.18 5.39 22.36
N ARG A 42 4.75 5.79 23.56
CA ARG A 42 5.58 6.55 24.51
C ARG A 42 6.79 5.76 25.01
N GLU A 43 6.75 4.44 24.91
CA GLU A 43 7.82 3.53 25.34
C GLU A 43 8.81 3.24 24.20
N GLY A 44 8.53 3.73 22.99
CA GLY A 44 9.37 3.62 21.81
C GLY A 44 9.08 2.39 20.94
N ASN A 45 8.07 1.58 21.29
CA ASN A 45 7.69 0.40 20.51
C ASN A 45 6.89 0.82 19.27
N GLN A 46 7.08 0.11 18.16
CA GLN A 46 6.25 0.30 16.96
C GLN A 46 4.88 -0.33 17.17
N GLN A 47 3.84 0.45 16.90
CA GLN A 47 2.44 0.06 16.96
C GLN A 47 1.78 0.29 15.60
N GLU A 48 0.76 -0.52 15.28
CA GLU A 48 -0.06 -0.35 14.09
C GLU A 48 -1.52 -0.16 14.51
N ARG A 49 -2.17 0.90 14.02
CA ARG A 49 -3.61 1.15 14.20
C ARG A 49 -4.31 1.02 12.87
N THR A 50 -5.30 0.13 12.81
CA THR A 50 -6.15 -0.03 11.63
C THR A 50 -7.52 0.58 11.88
N GLU A 51 -7.91 1.52 11.03
CA GLU A 51 -9.26 2.08 10.99
C GLU A 51 -10.08 1.43 9.88
N TRP A 52 -11.35 1.21 10.17
CA TRP A 52 -12.25 0.49 9.27
C TRP A 52 -13.45 1.34 8.86
N HIS A 53 -13.53 1.59 7.57
CA HIS A 53 -14.49 2.48 6.95
C HIS A 53 -15.63 1.69 6.30
N SER A 54 -16.86 2.07 6.61
CA SER A 54 -18.05 1.57 5.92
C SER A 54 -18.39 2.51 4.77
N VAL A 55 -18.45 1.97 3.57
CA VAL A 55 -18.73 2.73 2.35
C VAL A 55 -20.00 2.21 1.70
N ALA A 56 -20.90 3.11 1.32
CA ALA A 56 -22.14 2.81 0.60
C ALA A 56 -22.15 3.53 -0.76
N ILE A 57 -22.12 2.75 -1.84
CA ILE A 57 -22.11 3.26 -3.20
C ILE A 57 -23.52 3.13 -3.79
N PHE A 58 -24.21 4.26 -3.93
CA PHE A 58 -25.49 4.38 -4.62
C PHE A 58 -25.34 4.86 -6.06
N ASN A 59 -24.15 5.35 -6.43
CA ASN A 59 -23.83 5.66 -7.81
C ASN A 59 -23.75 4.36 -8.63
N GLU A 60 -24.71 4.15 -9.54
CA GLU A 60 -24.86 2.91 -10.30
C GLU A 60 -23.59 2.53 -11.06
N LYS A 61 -22.97 3.49 -11.77
CA LYS A 61 -21.75 3.26 -12.56
C LYS A 61 -20.58 2.83 -11.68
N LEU A 62 -20.38 3.51 -10.55
CA LEU A 62 -19.31 3.17 -9.60
C LEU A 62 -19.61 1.83 -8.91
N GLY A 63 -20.87 1.54 -8.63
CA GLY A 63 -21.32 0.28 -8.06
C GLY A 63 -21.08 -0.90 -9.00
N GLU A 64 -21.35 -0.75 -10.30
CA GLU A 64 -21.04 -1.76 -11.32
C GLU A 64 -19.53 -2.02 -11.44
N ILE A 65 -18.70 -0.96 -11.40
CA ILE A 65 -17.24 -1.10 -11.40
C ILE A 65 -16.78 -1.85 -10.14
N ALA A 66 -17.29 -1.44 -8.97
CA ALA A 66 -16.96 -2.07 -7.70
C ALA A 66 -17.34 -3.56 -7.70
N GLU A 67 -18.57 -3.90 -8.06
CA GLU A 67 -19.04 -5.29 -8.10
C GLU A 67 -18.23 -6.16 -9.06
N ARG A 68 -17.92 -5.63 -10.25
CA ARG A 68 -17.25 -6.41 -11.30
C ARG A 68 -15.77 -6.63 -11.01
N TYR A 69 -15.08 -5.62 -10.47
CA TYR A 69 -13.61 -5.61 -10.43
C TYR A 69 -13.01 -5.64 -9.03
N LEU A 70 -13.75 -5.26 -7.99
CA LEU A 70 -13.23 -5.32 -6.62
C LEU A 70 -13.46 -6.68 -5.98
N LYS A 71 -12.44 -7.12 -5.25
CA LYS A 71 -12.43 -8.28 -4.35
C LYS A 71 -11.70 -7.91 -3.07
N LYS A 72 -11.83 -8.77 -2.06
CA LYS A 72 -11.04 -8.71 -0.83
C LYS A 72 -9.56 -8.56 -1.17
N GLY A 73 -8.88 -7.64 -0.49
CA GLY A 73 -7.45 -7.39 -0.68
C GLY A 73 -7.12 -6.39 -1.78
N ASN A 74 -8.07 -5.99 -2.63
CA ASN A 74 -7.81 -4.92 -3.59
C ASN A 74 -7.63 -3.58 -2.88
N GLN A 75 -6.66 -2.79 -3.35
CA GLN A 75 -6.50 -1.40 -2.96
C GLN A 75 -7.42 -0.52 -3.81
N VAL A 76 -8.06 0.45 -3.17
CA VAL A 76 -9.06 1.32 -3.79
C VAL A 76 -8.87 2.76 -3.30
N TYR A 77 -8.99 3.70 -4.23
CA TYR A 77 -9.20 5.11 -3.94
C TYR A 77 -10.70 5.41 -4.01
N LEU A 78 -11.22 6.12 -3.01
CA LEU A 78 -12.62 6.49 -2.89
C LEU A 78 -12.74 7.97 -2.51
N GLU A 79 -13.60 8.69 -3.20
CA GLU A 79 -14.07 10.00 -2.80
C GLU A 79 -15.59 9.98 -2.58
N GLY A 80 -16.05 10.46 -1.42
CA GLY A 80 -17.46 10.53 -1.07
C GLY A 80 -17.75 11.63 -0.05
N GLN A 81 -18.84 11.46 0.69
CA GLN A 81 -19.26 12.36 1.78
C GLN A 81 -19.65 11.56 3.02
N LEU A 82 -19.48 12.11 4.22
CA LEU A 82 -19.98 11.47 5.43
C LEU A 82 -21.48 11.63 5.53
N GLU A 83 -22.18 10.54 5.86
CA GLU A 83 -23.58 10.57 6.25
C GLU A 83 -23.79 9.73 7.50
N THR A 84 -24.47 10.32 8.48
CA THR A 84 -24.86 9.63 9.71
C THR A 84 -26.33 9.31 9.64
N ARG A 85 -26.69 8.02 9.69
CA ARG A 85 -28.07 7.58 9.77
C ARG A 85 -28.40 7.09 11.17
N LYS A 86 -29.62 7.42 11.61
CA LYS A 86 -30.22 6.92 12.84
C LYS A 86 -31.05 5.68 12.51
N TRP A 87 -30.94 4.65 13.32
CA TRP A 87 -31.75 3.43 13.20
C TRP A 87 -32.08 2.89 14.59
N THR A 88 -33.21 2.21 14.70
CA THR A 88 -33.69 1.65 15.97
C THR A 88 -33.42 0.16 15.99
N THR A 89 -32.83 -0.32 17.08
CA THR A 89 -32.60 -1.74 17.35
C THR A 89 -33.91 -2.45 17.68
N GLN A 90 -33.92 -3.79 17.64
CA GLN A 90 -35.09 -4.57 18.02
C GLN A 90 -35.52 -4.34 19.49
N GLU A 91 -34.59 -3.91 20.34
CA GLU A 91 -34.80 -3.54 21.75
C GLU A 91 -35.34 -2.11 21.94
N GLY A 92 -35.61 -1.38 20.85
CA GLY A 92 -36.12 -0.01 20.88
C GLY A 92 -35.05 1.07 21.12
N GLN A 93 -33.77 0.70 21.28
CA GLN A 93 -32.69 1.68 21.46
C GLN A 93 -32.30 2.32 20.13
N GLU A 94 -32.08 3.63 20.15
CA GLU A 94 -31.60 4.41 19.02
C GLU A 94 -30.08 4.26 18.84
N ARG A 95 -29.65 4.01 17.61
CA ARG A 95 -28.24 3.88 17.23
C ARG A 95 -27.93 4.76 16.04
N TYR A 96 -26.68 5.20 15.97
CA TYR A 96 -26.15 6.01 14.88
C TYR A 96 -25.10 5.20 14.13
N SER A 97 -25.10 5.31 12.80
CA SER A 97 -24.07 4.74 11.96
C SER A 97 -23.60 5.80 10.97
N THR A 98 -22.31 6.09 11.01
CA THR A 98 -21.66 7.00 10.07
C THR A 98 -21.06 6.18 8.94
N GLU A 99 -21.43 6.52 7.71
CA GLU A 99 -20.99 5.84 6.49
C GLU A 99 -20.42 6.88 5.50
N ILE A 100 -19.50 6.43 4.64
CA ILE A 100 -19.02 7.21 3.52
C ILE A 100 -19.90 6.88 2.33
N VAL A 101 -20.61 7.88 1.81
CA VAL A 101 -21.64 7.67 0.81
C VAL A 101 -21.21 8.25 -0.52
N LEU A 102 -21.28 7.43 -1.57
CA LEU A 102 -21.13 7.86 -2.96
C LEU A 102 -22.54 7.90 -3.57
N ARG A 103 -23.18 9.08 -3.51
CA ARG A 103 -24.53 9.32 -4.04
C ARG A 103 -24.56 9.27 -5.57
N GLN A 104 -25.75 9.11 -6.13
CA GLN A 104 -25.93 9.17 -7.59
C GLN A 104 -25.32 10.47 -8.16
N PHE A 105 -24.62 10.32 -9.29
CA PHE A 105 -23.91 11.40 -9.99
C PHE A 105 -22.82 12.10 -9.18
N ARG A 106 -22.39 11.53 -8.04
CA ARG A 106 -21.32 12.06 -7.17
C ARG A 106 -20.33 10.96 -6.78
N GLY A 107 -19.19 11.42 -6.26
CA GLY A 107 -18.10 10.58 -5.76
C GLY A 107 -17.18 10.07 -6.87
N GLU A 108 -16.05 9.50 -6.44
CA GLU A 108 -15.05 8.91 -7.32
C GLU A 108 -14.61 7.55 -6.77
N LEU A 109 -14.28 6.64 -7.68
CA LEU A 109 -13.69 5.35 -7.36
C LEU A 109 -12.60 5.05 -8.37
N ALA A 110 -11.40 4.73 -7.88
CA ALA A 110 -10.32 4.22 -8.73
C ALA A 110 -9.75 2.92 -8.15
N LEU A 111 -9.57 1.94 -9.03
CA LEU A 111 -8.93 0.67 -8.73
C LEU A 111 -7.41 0.89 -8.70
N ILE A 112 -6.75 0.51 -7.61
CA ILE A 112 -5.31 0.68 -7.47
C ILE A 112 -4.65 -0.70 -7.53
N GLY A 113 -3.64 -0.85 -8.40
CA GLY A 113 -2.90 -2.11 -8.56
C GLY A 113 -3.23 -2.92 -9.82
N GLY A 114 -3.90 -2.33 -10.81
CA GLY A 114 -4.18 -2.95 -12.11
C GLY A 114 -3.00 -2.98 -13.08
N ARG A 115 -1.81 -3.45 -12.66
CA ARG A 115 -0.75 -3.83 -13.58
C ARG A 115 -0.48 -5.32 -13.42
N ASN A 116 -1.32 -6.11 -14.09
CA ASN A 116 -1.06 -7.46 -14.56
C ASN A 116 0.15 -8.14 -13.88
N GLN A 117 -0.04 -8.67 -12.68
CA GLN A 117 0.76 -9.79 -12.21
C GLN A 117 0.13 -11.08 -12.74
N GLY A 118 -0.09 -11.13 -14.06
CA GLY A 118 -0.01 -12.34 -14.85
C GLY A 118 1.47 -12.67 -15.02
N GLY A 119 2.08 -13.19 -13.95
CA GLY A 119 3.46 -13.63 -13.91
C GLY A 119 3.51 -15.11 -13.55
N GLY A 120 3.43 -15.96 -14.56
CA GLY A 120 3.93 -17.34 -14.53
C GLY A 120 3.05 -18.36 -13.80
N GLY A 121 2.02 -18.85 -14.49
CA GLY A 121 1.55 -20.21 -14.26
C GLY A 121 2.74 -21.17 -14.43
N GLY A 122 2.88 -22.10 -13.49
CA GLY A 122 3.96 -23.07 -13.49
C GLY A 122 3.87 -24.03 -14.67
N GLU A 123 5.04 -24.37 -15.21
CA GLU A 123 5.29 -25.48 -16.14
C GLU A 123 6.82 -25.65 -16.27
N GLU A 124 7.50 -26.07 -15.19
CA GLU A 124 8.85 -26.65 -15.32
C GLU A 124 8.70 -28.16 -15.55
N GLY A 125 8.29 -28.49 -16.78
CA GLY A 125 8.27 -29.85 -17.29
C GLY A 125 9.69 -30.34 -17.56
N GLY A 126 10.07 -31.43 -16.90
CA GLY A 126 11.40 -32.04 -16.96
C GLY A 126 11.82 -32.44 -18.37
N TYR A 127 13.01 -31.99 -18.75
CA TYR A 127 13.74 -32.44 -19.92
C TYR A 127 14.42 -33.78 -19.59
N SER A 128 13.70 -34.87 -19.78
CA SER A 128 14.28 -36.19 -20.02
C SER A 128 14.28 -36.42 -21.53
N GLY A 129 15.48 -36.41 -22.12
CA GLY A 129 15.66 -36.58 -23.57
C GLY A 129 17.07 -37.09 -23.85
N GLY A 130 17.31 -38.35 -23.49
CA GLY A 130 18.49 -39.09 -23.93
C GLY A 130 18.39 -39.42 -25.42
N GLY A 131 19.52 -39.33 -26.11
CA GLY A 131 19.68 -39.73 -27.50
C GLY A 131 21.13 -39.56 -27.92
N GLY A 132 21.92 -40.63 -27.75
CA GLY A 132 23.35 -40.66 -28.06
C GLY A 132 23.65 -40.80 -29.55
N PHE A 133 24.85 -40.38 -29.93
CA PHE A 133 25.52 -40.79 -31.17
C PHE A 133 27.01 -41.01 -30.89
N SER A 134 27.47 -42.17 -31.34
CA SER A 134 28.79 -42.79 -31.19
C SER A 134 29.92 -42.14 -32.01
N GLY A 135 31.16 -42.46 -31.62
CA GLY A 135 32.40 -42.31 -32.40
C GLY A 135 33.07 -40.94 -32.19
N ASP A 136 34.35 -40.80 -31.82
CA ASP A 136 35.53 -41.57 -32.20
C ASP A 136 36.70 -41.40 -31.20
N ARG A 137 37.74 -42.16 -31.49
CA ARG A 137 38.76 -42.76 -30.63
C ARG A 137 40.11 -41.99 -30.65
N ALA A 138 40.72 -41.90 -29.46
CA ALA A 138 42.14 -41.98 -29.09
C ALA A 138 43.23 -40.97 -29.57
N GLU A 139 43.94 -40.46 -28.54
CA GLU A 139 45.40 -40.37 -28.32
C GLU A 139 46.36 -39.55 -29.19
N ARG A 140 46.99 -38.53 -28.55
CA ARG A 140 48.42 -38.09 -28.55
C ARG A 140 48.47 -36.66 -28.00
N GLY A 141 49.39 -36.15 -27.16
CA GLY A 141 50.68 -36.60 -26.61
C GLY A 141 51.56 -35.36 -26.35
N GLY A 142 52.18 -35.26 -25.15
CA GLY A 142 53.33 -34.38 -24.78
C GLY A 142 53.04 -32.87 -24.63
N SER A 143 53.83 -32.03 -23.95
CA SER A 143 54.89 -32.11 -22.94
C SER A 143 55.42 -30.67 -22.76
N SER A 144 55.75 -30.29 -21.52
CA SER A 144 56.83 -29.38 -21.09
C SER A 144 56.79 -27.85 -21.28
N SER A 145 57.21 -27.18 -20.19
CA SER A 145 58.01 -25.94 -20.10
C SER A 145 57.29 -24.62 -20.46
N SER A 146 57.49 -23.45 -19.84
CA SER A 146 58.54 -22.92 -18.96
C SER A 146 58.18 -21.47 -18.58
N GLY A 147 58.63 -21.00 -17.40
CA GLY A 147 58.88 -19.57 -17.06
C GLY A 147 57.64 -18.79 -16.62
N GLY A 148 57.55 -18.25 -15.40
CA GLY A 148 58.45 -17.27 -14.78
C GLY A 148 57.96 -15.86 -15.20
N PHE A 149 57.83 -14.81 -14.37
CA PHE A 149 58.45 -14.44 -13.11
C PHE A 149 57.68 -13.23 -12.52
N GLY A 150 57.71 -13.12 -11.18
CA GLY A 150 57.80 -11.87 -10.39
C GLY A 150 56.65 -10.84 -10.45
N GLY A 151 56.26 -10.18 -9.36
CA GLY A 151 56.87 -10.11 -8.04
C GLY A 151 56.28 -8.93 -7.26
N ARG A 152 55.64 -9.27 -6.14
CA ARG A 152 55.60 -8.61 -4.82
C ARG A 152 54.91 -7.25 -4.59
N PRO A 153 54.32 -7.08 -3.38
CA PRO A 153 53.56 -5.90 -2.94
C PRO A 153 54.43 -4.94 -2.12
N SER A 154 53.97 -3.69 -1.96
CA SER A 154 54.54 -2.74 -1.00
C SER A 154 53.43 -2.08 -0.19
N GLY A 155 53.55 -2.23 1.14
CA GLY A 155 52.67 -1.60 2.12
C GLY A 155 53.03 -0.15 2.42
N GLY A 156 52.23 0.46 3.30
CA GLY A 156 52.47 1.76 3.90
C GLY A 156 51.48 2.03 5.02
N ALA A 157 51.99 2.05 6.25
CA ALA A 157 51.26 2.28 7.50
C ALA A 157 51.27 3.76 7.91
N GLY A 158 50.35 4.16 8.79
CA GLY A 158 50.37 5.42 9.57
C GLY A 158 48.96 5.81 10.03
N ALA A 159 48.49 5.47 11.24
CA ALA A 159 48.78 6.03 12.57
C ALA A 159 48.09 7.38 12.90
N SER A 160 46.95 7.28 13.61
CA SER A 160 46.51 8.04 14.80
C SER A 160 46.66 9.57 14.94
N LYS A 161 45.54 10.29 15.17
CA LYS A 161 45.10 10.81 16.49
C LYS A 161 43.79 11.65 16.42
N PRO A 162 43.03 11.79 17.54
CA PRO A 162 41.72 12.47 17.61
C PRO A 162 41.76 13.90 18.23
N ARG A 163 40.74 14.72 17.95
CA ARG A 163 40.32 15.94 18.70
C ARG A 163 38.79 15.99 18.65
N SER A 164 38.01 15.98 19.74
CA SER A 164 37.94 16.86 20.93
C SER A 164 37.25 18.22 20.68
N GLY A 165 36.06 18.37 21.29
CA GLY A 165 35.37 19.63 21.67
C GLY A 165 34.63 20.34 20.53
N GLY A 166 33.39 20.86 20.65
CA GLY A 166 32.52 21.13 21.80
C GLY A 166 31.67 22.37 21.49
N GLY A 167 30.40 22.41 21.92
CA GLY A 167 29.50 23.59 21.91
C GLY A 167 28.95 24.00 20.54
N GLY A 168 27.71 24.43 20.33
CA GLY A 168 26.70 25.01 21.23
C GLY A 168 26.07 26.23 20.52
N GLY A 169 24.74 26.28 20.41
CA GLY A 169 23.97 27.43 19.91
C GLY A 169 23.75 27.44 18.39
N GLY A 170 22.59 27.75 17.83
CA GLY A 170 21.31 28.21 18.35
C GLY A 170 20.48 28.50 17.10
N TRP A 171 19.37 27.79 16.89
CA TRP A 171 18.45 28.07 15.79
C TRP A 171 17.52 29.19 16.26
N ASP A 172 17.75 30.41 15.77
CA ASP A 172 16.89 31.57 15.98
C ASP A 172 15.49 31.30 15.43
N ALA A 173 14.56 30.95 16.31
CA ALA A 173 13.14 31.02 16.03
C ALA A 173 12.69 32.47 16.24
N PRO A 174 12.07 33.15 15.24
CA PRO A 174 11.46 34.44 15.48
C PRO A 174 10.32 34.29 16.49
N LYS A 175 10.32 35.18 17.48
CA LYS A 175 9.34 35.25 18.55
C LYS A 175 7.95 35.53 17.99
N ALA A 176 6.98 34.91 18.64
CA ALA A 176 5.56 35.07 18.43
C ALA A 176 5.10 36.52 18.59
N ASP A 177 4.56 37.08 17.52
CA ASP A 177 3.51 38.09 17.57
C ASP A 177 2.20 37.35 17.29
N LEU A 178 1.71 36.63 18.32
CA LEU A 178 0.43 35.93 18.36
C LEU A 178 -0.64 36.82 19.01
N ASP A 179 -0.71 38.08 18.58
CA ASP A 179 -1.58 39.08 19.21
C ASP A 179 -2.24 40.02 18.18
N ASP A 180 -2.70 39.46 17.05
CA ASP A 180 -3.50 40.19 16.05
C ASP A 180 -4.82 39.44 15.74
N ASP A 181 -5.87 39.93 16.39
CA ASP A 181 -7.26 40.02 15.92
C ASP A 181 -7.83 38.87 15.07
N ILE A 182 -8.65 38.03 15.72
CA ILE A 182 -9.66 37.19 15.07
C ILE A 182 -10.96 38.00 15.03
N PRO A 183 -11.39 38.58 13.89
CA PRO A 183 -12.68 39.24 13.82
C PRO A 183 -13.84 38.22 13.85
N PHE A 184 -14.84 38.52 14.68
CA PHE A 184 -16.14 37.82 14.73
C PHE A 184 -17.02 38.13 13.52
#